data_AF-A0A4U2YN70-F1
#
_entry.id   AF-A0A4U2YN70-F1
#
_cell.length_a   1.000
_cell.length_b   1.000
_cell.length_c   1.000
_cell.angle_alpha   90.00
_cell.angle_beta   90.00
_cell.angle_gamma   90.00
#
_symmetry.space_group_name_H-M   'P 1'
#
loop_
_entity.id
_entity.type
_entity.pdbx_description
1 polymer ?
#
loop_
_entity_poly.entity_id
_entity_poly.type
_entity_poly.pdbx_seq_one_letter_code
_entity_poly.pdbx_strand_id
1 'polypeptide(L)'
;MRPHVELIQENDYVWHAAELPGGEGRASERRLSVDEEDGSSSLRVDFHTDWGRGPGIHHANTEYYVLEGEINYGGQKIGKGGYVYAPKGVPVDYIKIAEGTRILKYREYGDAGFDAVDSLAGAQRWADAREDAIVIDTEAMKWDAVPNPGPMPGMYIKYLHVDPVTGFYTRLVHAQEGWSDHRLAHHPCYEEAYTTQGHMEYNFGTLDLGTYFFRPARVKHGHFTTMEGGATWLLRSDGELKNWYTQNEWVRWGGEAFNYGPEGLEEHPHPARRWSMSSHDMGEPWRTEEDIRQLNTSLQFQLDQGHDGPAIKHHGTGSDASVIAMMKAMDAAQLQGGHGHEHDHDHDHDHSHDHDHSHDGEHTHEDAPAERESITLNWGWSGRDTEDPEDRTAADQHIWGRRLNWKDGDPIPAPILSSLPVRSRSTGRWDGDGM
;
A
#
# COMPACT_ATOMS: atom_id res chain seq x y z
N MET A 1 -11.60 -6.46 -6.63
CA MET A 1 -10.65 -5.68 -5.80
C MET A 1 -9.75 -4.85 -6.69
N ARG A 2 -9.61 -3.56 -6.39
CA ARG A 2 -8.74 -2.61 -7.11
C ARG A 2 -7.26 -3.02 -7.07
N PRO A 3 -6.57 -3.18 -8.22
CA PRO A 3 -5.17 -3.59 -8.24
C PRO A 3 -4.27 -2.56 -7.56
N HIS A 4 -3.15 -3.03 -6.98
CA HIS A 4 -2.15 -2.14 -6.39
C HIS A 4 -1.52 -1.22 -7.45
N VAL A 5 -1.66 0.07 -7.24
CA VAL A 5 -1.00 1.12 -8.00
C VAL A 5 -0.05 1.86 -7.06
N GLU A 6 1.25 1.68 -7.22
CA GLU A 6 2.20 2.34 -6.30
C GLU A 6 2.45 3.78 -6.70
N LEU A 7 2.76 4.06 -7.97
CA LEU A 7 2.93 5.42 -8.49
C LEU A 7 2.65 5.50 -9.96
N ILE A 8 1.69 6.31 -10.36
CA ILE A 8 1.47 6.57 -11.77
C ILE A 8 1.06 8.00 -12.03
N GLN A 9 1.81 8.65 -12.90
CA GLN A 9 1.56 10.00 -13.35
C GLN A 9 0.39 9.98 -14.34
N GLU A 10 -0.54 10.94 -14.20
CA GLU A 10 -1.74 10.99 -15.02
C GLU A 10 -1.47 10.91 -16.54
N ASN A 11 -0.34 11.46 -17.01
CA ASN A 11 0.08 11.50 -18.41
C ASN A 11 0.34 10.13 -19.01
N ASP A 12 0.62 9.12 -18.19
CA ASP A 12 0.83 7.76 -18.66
C ASP A 12 -0.47 7.00 -18.91
N TYR A 13 -1.59 7.53 -18.44
CA TYR A 13 -2.91 6.98 -18.74
C TYR A 13 -3.43 7.45 -20.09
N VAL A 14 -4.08 6.51 -20.76
CA VAL A 14 -4.82 6.77 -21.99
C VAL A 14 -6.18 7.39 -21.69
N TRP A 15 -6.70 8.13 -22.65
CA TRP A 15 -8.03 8.75 -22.55
C TRP A 15 -9.12 7.79 -23.03
N HIS A 16 -10.24 7.80 -22.30
CA HIS A 16 -11.49 7.13 -22.64
C HIS A 16 -12.61 8.16 -22.76
N ALA A 17 -13.73 7.78 -23.40
CA ALA A 17 -14.96 8.56 -23.26
C ALA A 17 -15.42 8.49 -21.80
N ALA A 18 -15.85 9.62 -21.23
CA ALA A 18 -16.26 9.67 -19.82
C ALA A 18 -17.60 8.96 -19.59
N GLU A 19 -17.67 8.10 -18.56
CA GLU A 19 -18.88 7.38 -18.17
C GLU A 19 -19.78 8.24 -17.26
N LEU A 20 -20.58 9.11 -17.90
CA LEU A 20 -21.45 10.08 -17.25
C LEU A 20 -22.92 9.95 -17.71
N PRO A 21 -23.62 8.84 -17.40
CA PRO A 21 -24.97 8.60 -17.90
C PRO A 21 -25.97 9.64 -17.39
N GLY A 22 -26.96 9.93 -18.23
CA GLY A 22 -28.01 10.92 -17.96
C GLY A 22 -27.59 12.37 -18.15
N GLY A 23 -26.32 12.64 -18.50
CA GLY A 23 -25.86 14.00 -18.78
C GLY A 23 -25.68 14.30 -20.26
N GLU A 24 -25.69 15.59 -20.57
CA GLU A 24 -25.48 16.15 -21.90
C GLU A 24 -24.18 16.95 -21.94
N GLY A 25 -23.38 16.80 -23.00
CA GLY A 25 -22.07 17.42 -23.15
C GLY A 25 -20.98 16.39 -23.47
N ARG A 26 -19.74 16.83 -23.66
CA ARG A 26 -18.59 15.97 -23.97
C ARG A 26 -17.53 16.03 -22.87
N ALA A 27 -17.08 14.87 -22.44
CA ALA A 27 -15.97 14.72 -21.50
C ALA A 27 -15.14 13.46 -21.83
N SER A 28 -13.88 13.46 -21.41
CA SER A 28 -13.01 12.29 -21.45
C SER A 28 -12.49 11.96 -20.05
N GLU A 29 -12.17 10.70 -19.81
CA GLU A 29 -11.66 10.23 -18.51
C GLU A 29 -10.34 9.47 -18.65
N ARG A 30 -9.51 9.55 -17.62
CA ARG A 30 -8.42 8.61 -17.33
C ARG A 30 -8.84 7.80 -16.11
N ARG A 31 -8.73 6.48 -16.22
CA ARG A 31 -9.11 5.51 -15.18
C ARG A 31 -7.91 5.22 -14.31
N LEU A 32 -7.81 5.90 -13.17
CA LEU A 32 -6.64 5.83 -12.29
C LEU A 32 -6.59 4.47 -11.57
N SER A 33 -7.72 4.04 -11.02
CA SER A 33 -7.92 2.70 -10.47
C SER A 33 -9.36 2.27 -10.71
N VAL A 34 -9.58 0.99 -11.01
CA VAL A 34 -10.91 0.42 -11.30
C VAL A 34 -11.01 -0.95 -10.66
N ASP A 35 -12.14 -1.19 -10.00
CA ASP A 35 -12.59 -2.49 -9.57
C ASP A 35 -13.64 -3.00 -10.58
N GLU A 36 -13.26 -3.98 -11.38
CA GLU A 36 -14.16 -4.58 -12.37
C GLU A 36 -15.23 -5.48 -11.71
N GLU A 37 -15.10 -5.82 -10.42
CA GLU A 37 -16.05 -6.69 -9.71
C GLU A 37 -17.28 -5.92 -9.22
N ASP A 38 -17.12 -4.68 -8.74
CA ASP A 38 -18.21 -3.90 -8.15
C ASP A 38 -18.44 -2.51 -8.79
N GLY A 39 -17.57 -2.09 -9.73
CA GLY A 39 -17.65 -0.81 -10.42
C GLY A 39 -16.95 0.36 -9.72
N SER A 40 -16.36 0.14 -8.54
CA SER A 40 -15.61 1.16 -7.82
C SER A 40 -14.46 1.69 -8.66
N SER A 41 -14.25 3.01 -8.67
CA SER A 41 -13.26 3.61 -9.54
C SER A 41 -12.81 5.00 -9.09
N SER A 42 -11.55 5.30 -9.39
CA SER A 42 -10.91 6.59 -9.20
C SER A 42 -10.57 7.14 -10.57
N LEU A 43 -11.14 8.29 -10.93
CA LEU A 43 -11.12 8.83 -12.29
C LEU A 43 -10.62 10.26 -12.29
N ARG A 44 -9.92 10.62 -13.35
CA ARG A 44 -9.64 12.01 -13.74
C ARG A 44 -10.50 12.34 -14.95
N VAL A 45 -11.32 13.39 -14.88
CA VAL A 45 -12.28 13.73 -15.95
C VAL A 45 -12.06 15.16 -16.45
N ASP A 46 -11.99 15.32 -17.77
CA ASP A 46 -11.81 16.60 -18.46
C ASP A 46 -13.04 16.89 -19.32
N PHE A 47 -13.64 18.07 -19.14
CA PHE A 47 -14.85 18.51 -19.83
C PHE A 47 -14.52 19.39 -21.04
N HIS A 48 -14.96 18.96 -22.22
CA HIS A 48 -14.66 19.59 -23.53
C HIS A 48 -15.80 20.46 -24.08
N THR A 49 -16.91 20.49 -23.37
CA THR A 49 -18.03 21.42 -23.55
C THR A 49 -18.61 21.69 -22.17
N ASP A 50 -19.53 22.63 -22.08
CA ASP A 50 -20.47 22.63 -20.95
C ASP A 50 -21.13 21.25 -20.87
N TRP A 51 -21.17 20.71 -19.66
CA TRP A 51 -21.81 19.45 -19.37
C TRP A 51 -22.82 19.62 -18.24
N GLY A 52 -23.93 18.91 -18.30
CA GLY A 52 -24.90 18.97 -17.23
C GLY A 52 -25.77 17.74 -17.16
N ARG A 53 -26.26 17.48 -15.94
CA ARG A 53 -27.22 16.41 -15.65
C ARG A 53 -28.25 16.91 -14.66
N GLY A 54 -29.52 16.58 -14.91
CA GLY A 54 -30.62 16.87 -14.01
C GLY A 54 -30.53 16.12 -12.68
N PRO A 55 -31.49 16.35 -11.75
CA PRO A 55 -31.52 15.64 -10.49
C PRO A 55 -31.76 14.13 -10.70
N GLY A 56 -31.33 13.33 -9.73
CA GLY A 56 -31.49 11.87 -9.80
C GLY A 56 -30.80 11.13 -8.66
N ILE A 57 -30.68 9.82 -8.81
CA ILE A 57 -30.16 8.93 -7.77
C ILE A 57 -28.95 8.16 -8.33
N HIS A 58 -27.83 8.22 -7.63
CA HIS A 58 -26.62 7.49 -7.98
C HIS A 58 -26.66 6.02 -7.54
N HIS A 59 -26.11 5.13 -8.37
CA HIS A 59 -25.97 3.71 -8.04
C HIS A 59 -24.68 3.40 -7.24
N ALA A 60 -23.81 4.40 -7.06
CA ALA A 60 -22.56 4.32 -6.30
C ALA A 60 -22.40 5.56 -5.41
N ASN A 61 -21.64 5.43 -4.31
CA ASN A 61 -21.18 6.60 -3.56
C ASN A 61 -20.25 7.39 -4.48
N THR A 62 -20.63 8.61 -4.85
CA THR A 62 -19.93 9.39 -5.88
C THR A 62 -19.34 10.65 -5.29
N GLU A 63 -18.06 10.91 -5.52
CA GLU A 63 -17.38 12.12 -5.10
C GLU A 63 -16.84 12.89 -6.31
N TYR A 64 -16.91 14.21 -6.26
CA TYR A 64 -16.33 15.12 -7.25
C TYR A 64 -15.38 16.07 -6.53
N TYR A 65 -14.17 16.26 -7.05
CA TYR A 65 -13.24 17.26 -6.57
C TYR A 65 -12.70 18.09 -7.73
N VAL A 66 -12.88 19.40 -7.68
CA VAL A 66 -12.50 20.33 -8.76
C VAL A 66 -11.02 20.66 -8.66
N LEU A 67 -10.25 20.23 -9.65
CA LEU A 67 -8.83 20.58 -9.79
C LEU A 67 -8.69 21.97 -10.42
N GLU A 68 -9.45 22.22 -11.50
CA GLU A 68 -9.49 23.47 -12.24
C GLU A 68 -10.89 23.67 -12.82
N GLY A 69 -11.33 24.92 -13.02
CA GLY A 69 -12.66 25.24 -13.55
C GLY A 69 -13.73 25.41 -12.47
N GLU A 70 -14.98 25.10 -12.79
CA GLU A 70 -16.15 25.36 -11.92
C GLU A 70 -17.24 24.31 -12.09
N ILE A 71 -17.84 23.91 -10.98
CA ILE A 71 -19.10 23.16 -10.93
C ILE A 71 -20.21 24.04 -10.37
N ASN A 72 -21.44 23.76 -10.77
CA ASN A 72 -22.67 24.29 -10.18
C ASN A 72 -23.56 23.13 -9.75
N TYR A 73 -23.68 22.94 -8.44
CA TYR A 73 -24.52 21.90 -7.84
C TYR A 73 -25.74 22.56 -7.17
N GLY A 74 -26.95 22.27 -7.65
CA GLY A 74 -28.19 22.81 -7.08
C GLY A 74 -28.27 24.35 -7.01
N GLY A 75 -27.47 25.07 -7.81
CA GLY A 75 -27.38 26.54 -7.82
C GLY A 75 -26.15 27.09 -7.10
N GLN A 76 -25.41 26.26 -6.37
CA GLN A 76 -24.17 26.63 -5.70
C GLN A 76 -22.98 26.43 -6.65
N LYS A 77 -22.36 27.54 -7.06
CA LYS A 77 -21.15 27.57 -7.89
C LYS A 77 -19.90 27.45 -7.02
N ILE A 78 -19.00 26.53 -7.38
CA ILE A 78 -17.75 26.29 -6.66
C ILE A 78 -16.63 25.99 -7.66
N GLY A 79 -15.52 26.70 -7.51
CA GLY A 79 -14.35 26.60 -8.37
C GLY A 79 -13.38 25.50 -7.94
N LYS A 80 -12.10 25.70 -8.24
CA LYS A 80 -10.98 24.89 -7.73
C LYS A 80 -11.12 24.64 -6.22
N GLY A 81 -10.89 23.41 -5.80
CA GLY A 81 -11.06 22.97 -4.43
C GLY A 81 -12.52 22.69 -4.05
N GLY A 82 -13.47 22.84 -4.97
CA GLY A 82 -14.85 22.44 -4.76
C GLY A 82 -14.97 20.92 -4.62
N TYR A 83 -15.68 20.48 -3.59
CA TYR A 83 -15.92 19.07 -3.29
C TYR A 83 -17.42 18.80 -3.21
N VAL A 84 -17.88 17.73 -3.86
CA VAL A 84 -19.26 17.25 -3.77
C VAL A 84 -19.26 15.76 -3.48
N TYR A 85 -19.96 15.33 -2.43
CA TYR A 85 -20.31 13.94 -2.16
C TYR A 85 -21.79 13.72 -2.47
N ALA A 86 -22.07 12.72 -3.30
CA ALA A 86 -23.40 12.26 -3.67
C ALA A 86 -23.54 10.79 -3.24
N PRO A 87 -24.22 10.51 -2.11
CA PRO A 87 -24.33 9.15 -1.60
C PRO A 87 -25.19 8.25 -2.49
N LYS A 88 -24.86 6.96 -2.53
CA LYS A 88 -25.63 5.92 -3.22
C LYS A 88 -27.08 5.91 -2.73
N GLY A 89 -28.03 5.83 -3.66
CA GLY A 89 -29.45 5.70 -3.33
C GLY A 89 -30.12 6.96 -2.77
N VAL A 90 -29.41 8.09 -2.68
CA VAL A 90 -29.96 9.37 -2.21
C VAL A 90 -30.31 10.26 -3.41
N PRO A 91 -31.53 10.83 -3.48
CA PRO A 91 -31.85 11.84 -4.48
C PRO A 91 -30.95 13.07 -4.33
N VAL A 92 -30.20 13.39 -5.38
CA VAL A 92 -29.28 14.53 -5.44
C VAL A 92 -29.71 15.52 -6.51
N ASP A 93 -29.36 16.79 -6.29
CA ASP A 93 -29.75 17.88 -7.18
C ASP A 93 -29.00 17.82 -8.51
N TYR A 94 -29.37 18.70 -9.45
CA TYR A 94 -28.67 18.83 -10.70
C TYR A 94 -27.21 19.23 -10.49
N ILE A 95 -26.37 18.84 -11.44
CA ILE A 95 -24.99 19.28 -11.54
C ILE A 95 -24.73 19.81 -12.94
N LYS A 96 -24.08 20.97 -13.02
CA LYS A 96 -23.55 21.54 -14.27
C LYS A 96 -22.07 21.79 -14.09
N ILE A 97 -21.31 21.55 -15.15
CA ILE A 97 -19.86 21.62 -15.16
C ILE A 97 -19.45 22.43 -16.38
N ALA A 98 -18.71 23.51 -16.16
CA ALA A 98 -18.32 24.42 -17.23
C ALA A 98 -17.29 23.76 -18.17
N GLU A 99 -17.32 24.14 -19.45
CA GLU A 99 -16.26 23.77 -20.40
C GLU A 99 -14.86 24.10 -19.85
N GLY A 100 -13.90 23.20 -20.07
CA GLY A 100 -12.51 23.35 -19.60
C GLY A 100 -12.31 22.95 -18.13
N THR A 101 -13.37 22.56 -17.43
CA THR A 101 -13.28 22.07 -16.04
C THR A 101 -12.59 20.70 -16.00
N ARG A 102 -11.82 20.51 -14.93
CA ARG A 102 -11.03 19.34 -14.64
C ARG A 102 -11.32 18.88 -13.22
N ILE A 103 -11.75 17.64 -13.10
CA ILE A 103 -12.10 17.06 -11.80
C ILE A 103 -11.38 15.74 -11.56
N LEU A 104 -11.29 15.36 -10.29
CA LEU A 104 -11.27 13.98 -9.86
C LEU A 104 -12.71 13.54 -9.60
N LYS A 105 -13.05 12.32 -10.01
CA LYS A 105 -14.33 11.69 -9.74
C LYS A 105 -14.07 10.31 -9.15
N TYR A 106 -14.67 10.04 -8.00
CA TYR A 106 -14.62 8.73 -7.36
C TYR A 106 -15.99 8.08 -7.35
N ARG A 107 -16.03 6.76 -7.47
CA ARG A 107 -17.22 5.92 -7.30
C ARG A 107 -16.84 4.76 -6.38
N GLU A 108 -17.64 4.47 -5.37
CA GLU A 108 -17.46 3.29 -4.53
C GLU A 108 -18.77 2.49 -4.44
N TYR A 109 -18.62 1.16 -4.41
CA TYR A 109 -19.67 0.18 -4.16
C TYR A 109 -20.82 0.21 -5.18
N GLY A 110 -20.52 0.50 -6.44
CA GLY A 110 -21.49 0.50 -7.53
C GLY A 110 -20.92 1.02 -8.85
N ASP A 111 -21.67 0.79 -9.93
CA ASP A 111 -21.30 1.19 -11.28
C ASP A 111 -21.66 2.68 -11.59
N ALA A 112 -21.59 3.04 -12.88
CA ALA A 112 -21.91 4.38 -13.36
C ALA A 112 -23.40 4.77 -13.26
N GLY A 113 -24.28 3.83 -12.91
CA GLY A 113 -25.72 3.94 -13.04
C GLY A 113 -26.32 5.17 -12.36
N PHE A 114 -27.38 5.68 -12.98
CA PHE A 114 -28.07 6.88 -12.53
C PHE A 114 -29.55 6.85 -12.90
N ASP A 115 -30.41 6.95 -11.90
CA ASP A 115 -31.86 7.05 -12.10
C ASP A 115 -32.27 8.51 -12.08
N ALA A 116 -32.58 9.07 -13.26
CA ALA A 116 -33.07 10.44 -13.37
C ALA A 116 -34.44 10.59 -12.69
N VAL A 117 -34.66 11.75 -12.05
CA VAL A 117 -35.96 12.13 -11.49
C VAL A 117 -36.39 13.48 -12.06
N ASP A 118 -37.71 13.71 -12.17
CA ASP A 118 -38.23 14.99 -12.65
C ASP A 118 -37.95 16.14 -11.68
N SER A 119 -37.97 15.84 -10.37
CA SER A 119 -37.62 16.79 -9.32
C SER A 119 -37.25 16.06 -8.02
N LEU A 120 -36.54 16.74 -7.12
CA LEU A 120 -36.27 16.22 -5.77
C LEU A 120 -37.56 16.07 -4.94
N ALA A 121 -38.58 16.86 -5.23
CA ALA A 121 -39.86 16.77 -4.55
C ALA A 121 -40.57 15.45 -4.92
N GLY A 122 -40.73 14.56 -3.94
CA GLY A 122 -41.35 13.26 -4.12
C GLY A 122 -40.40 12.17 -4.65
N ALA A 123 -39.12 12.48 -4.88
CA ALA A 123 -38.11 11.46 -5.15
C ALA A 123 -37.85 10.64 -3.88
N GLN A 124 -37.98 9.32 -3.99
CA GLN A 124 -37.84 8.41 -2.87
C GLN A 124 -36.40 7.88 -2.80
N ARG A 125 -35.72 8.08 -1.67
CA ARG A 125 -34.43 7.45 -1.41
C ARG A 125 -34.56 5.93 -1.29
N TRP A 126 -33.51 5.20 -1.65
CA TRP A 126 -33.46 3.75 -1.44
C TRP A 126 -33.49 3.42 0.06
N ALA A 127 -34.00 2.23 0.40
CA ALA A 127 -34.29 1.87 1.79
C ALA A 127 -33.04 1.77 2.69
N ASP A 128 -31.91 1.41 2.09
CA ASP A 128 -30.60 1.23 2.71
C ASP A 128 -29.66 2.44 2.51
N ALA A 129 -30.13 3.48 1.82
CA ALA A 129 -29.35 4.68 1.59
C ALA A 129 -29.12 5.45 2.90
N ARG A 130 -27.89 5.92 3.10
CA ARG A 130 -27.47 6.70 4.27
C ARG A 130 -26.90 8.04 3.86
N GLU A 131 -26.69 8.91 4.85
CA GLU A 131 -26.06 10.22 4.71
C GLU A 131 -26.87 11.16 3.79
N ASP A 132 -26.35 12.36 3.56
CA ASP A 132 -26.92 13.35 2.66
C ASP A 132 -25.81 13.90 1.76
N ALA A 133 -26.18 14.60 0.68
CA ALA A 133 -25.21 15.23 -0.19
C ALA A 133 -24.37 16.28 0.56
N ILE A 134 -23.06 16.26 0.38
CA ILE A 134 -22.13 17.23 0.97
C ILE A 134 -21.60 18.11 -0.15
N VAL A 135 -21.51 19.42 0.12
CA VAL A 135 -20.96 20.40 -0.81
C VAL A 135 -20.03 21.32 -0.03
N ILE A 136 -18.74 21.30 -0.35
CA ILE A 136 -17.68 21.98 0.39
C ILE A 136 -16.83 22.83 -0.56
N ASP A 137 -16.51 24.04 -0.13
CA ASP A 137 -15.41 24.84 -0.68
C ASP A 137 -14.18 24.62 0.20
N THR A 138 -13.23 23.80 -0.26
CA THR A 138 -12.05 23.47 0.55
C THR A 138 -11.05 24.62 0.65
N GLU A 139 -11.08 25.59 -0.26
CA GLU A 139 -10.22 26.77 -0.20
C GLU A 139 -10.64 27.70 0.94
N ALA A 140 -11.93 27.72 1.28
CA ALA A 140 -12.47 28.45 2.42
C ALA A 140 -12.23 27.75 3.78
N MET A 141 -11.85 26.47 3.78
CA MET A 141 -11.57 25.72 5.01
C MET A 141 -10.21 26.08 5.60
N LYS A 142 -10.12 25.99 6.93
CA LYS A 142 -8.84 26.05 7.66
C LYS A 142 -8.19 24.68 7.68
N TRP A 143 -6.87 24.68 7.72
CA TRP A 143 -6.06 23.49 7.95
C TRP A 143 -5.97 23.22 9.45
N ASP A 144 -6.28 22.00 9.86
CA ASP A 144 -6.03 21.52 11.22
C ASP A 144 -4.70 20.77 11.26
N ALA A 145 -3.92 20.92 12.34
CA ALA A 145 -2.75 20.09 12.53
C ALA A 145 -3.17 18.63 12.73
N VAL A 146 -2.43 17.68 12.14
CA VAL A 146 -2.71 16.26 12.35
C VAL A 146 -2.52 15.92 13.83
N PRO A 147 -3.53 15.37 14.53
CA PRO A 147 -3.55 15.29 15.99
C PRO A 147 -2.71 14.15 16.59
N ASN A 148 -2.13 13.27 15.77
CA ASN A 148 -1.49 12.06 16.25
C ASN A 148 -0.02 12.26 16.63
N PRO A 149 0.45 11.69 17.76
CA PRO A 149 1.86 11.73 18.19
C PRO A 149 2.81 10.88 17.31
N GLY A 150 2.28 10.16 16.32
CA GLY A 150 3.03 9.25 15.46
C GLY A 150 3.95 9.93 14.43
N PRO A 151 3.45 10.79 13.53
CA PRO A 151 4.27 11.53 12.58
C PRO A 151 5.00 12.71 13.23
N MET A 152 6.12 13.15 12.64
CA MET A 152 6.73 14.43 13.02
C MET A 152 5.72 15.58 12.79
N PRO A 153 5.68 16.62 13.64
CA PRO A 153 4.92 17.84 13.38
C PRO A 153 5.21 18.40 11.98
N GLY A 154 4.17 18.97 11.34
CA GLY A 154 4.27 19.52 9.98
C GLY A 154 3.28 18.93 8.98
N MET A 155 2.42 18.02 9.41
CA MET A 155 1.26 17.58 8.63
C MET A 155 -0.03 18.29 9.07
N TYR A 156 -0.86 18.58 8.09
CA TYR A 156 -2.14 19.24 8.25
C TYR A 156 -3.23 18.50 7.48
N ILE A 157 -4.47 18.60 7.96
CA ILE A 157 -5.61 17.86 7.44
C ILE A 157 -6.84 18.76 7.28
N LYS A 158 -7.65 18.45 6.26
CA LYS A 158 -9.03 18.91 6.10
C LYS A 158 -9.90 17.68 5.81
N TYR A 159 -10.80 17.35 6.72
CA TYR A 159 -11.78 16.28 6.50
C TYR A 159 -12.90 16.78 5.58
N LEU A 160 -13.15 16.07 4.48
CA LEU A 160 -14.18 16.43 3.50
C LEU A 160 -15.43 15.57 3.66
N HIS A 161 -15.23 14.28 3.92
CA HIS A 161 -16.27 13.31 4.18
C HIS A 161 -15.74 12.25 5.13
N VAL A 162 -16.56 11.83 6.09
CA VAL A 162 -16.29 10.72 7.02
C VAL A 162 -17.58 9.93 7.18
N ASP A 163 -17.57 8.69 6.73
CA ASP A 163 -18.65 7.74 6.93
C ASP A 163 -18.64 7.26 8.39
N PRO A 164 -19.68 7.57 9.18
CA PRO A 164 -19.71 7.25 10.60
C PRO A 164 -19.88 5.76 10.91
N VAL A 165 -20.26 4.94 9.91
CA VAL A 165 -20.48 3.50 10.07
C VAL A 165 -19.23 2.72 9.68
N THR A 166 -18.69 3.00 8.50
CA THR A 166 -17.57 2.22 7.96
C THR A 166 -16.21 2.77 8.38
N GLY A 167 -16.15 4.03 8.80
CA GLY A 167 -14.90 4.76 9.01
C GLY A 167 -14.21 5.15 7.70
N PHE A 168 -14.87 5.02 6.54
CA PHE A 168 -14.39 5.53 5.26
C PHE A 168 -14.25 7.05 5.33
N TYR A 169 -13.21 7.61 4.75
CA TYR A 169 -13.08 9.06 4.73
C TYR A 169 -12.22 9.59 3.59
N THR A 170 -12.62 10.77 3.12
CA THR A 170 -11.91 11.59 2.14
C THR A 170 -11.39 12.85 2.82
N ARG A 171 -10.13 13.18 2.56
CA ARG A 171 -9.43 14.29 3.20
C ARG A 171 -8.44 14.96 2.25
N LEU A 172 -8.19 16.23 2.47
CA LEU A 172 -6.93 16.83 2.01
C LEU A 172 -5.89 16.66 3.11
N VAL A 173 -4.69 16.27 2.73
CA VAL A 173 -3.52 16.20 3.60
C VAL A 173 -2.44 17.08 3.01
N HIS A 174 -1.86 17.97 3.81
CA HIS A 174 -0.72 18.79 3.44
C HIS A 174 0.45 18.50 4.37
N ALA A 175 1.60 18.16 3.79
CA ALA A 175 2.86 18.10 4.51
C ALA A 175 3.70 19.32 4.11
N GLN A 176 4.13 20.08 5.11
CA GLN A 176 4.96 21.27 4.88
C GLN A 176 6.32 20.89 4.29
N GLU A 177 7.00 21.85 3.66
CA GLU A 177 8.37 21.68 3.15
C GLU A 177 9.31 21.08 4.21
N GLY A 178 10.07 20.06 3.78
CA GLY A 178 11.05 19.37 4.61
C GLY A 178 10.46 18.40 5.64
N TRP A 179 9.14 18.20 5.65
CA TRP A 179 8.54 17.13 6.43
C TRP A 179 9.01 15.76 5.93
N SER A 180 9.35 14.87 6.86
CA SER A 180 9.86 13.54 6.55
C SER A 180 9.47 12.47 7.58
N ASP A 181 9.31 11.23 7.12
CA ASP A 181 9.17 10.04 7.95
C ASP A 181 10.14 8.95 7.48
N HIS A 182 11.04 8.57 8.38
CA HIS A 182 12.08 7.58 8.14
C HIS A 182 11.64 6.15 8.46
N ARG A 183 10.36 5.92 8.75
CA ARG A 183 9.83 4.57 9.02
C ARG A 183 8.97 4.11 7.86
N LEU A 184 8.93 2.80 7.63
CA LEU A 184 7.97 2.23 6.70
C LEU A 184 6.64 1.96 7.38
N ALA A 185 5.59 2.62 6.89
CA ALA A 185 4.24 2.44 7.34
C ALA A 185 3.52 1.31 6.56
N HIS A 186 2.57 0.69 7.23
CA HIS A 186 1.48 -0.09 6.65
C HIS A 186 0.28 0.03 7.60
N HIS A 187 -0.93 -0.23 7.11
CA HIS A 187 -2.16 0.06 7.85
C HIS A 187 -3.28 -0.94 7.48
N PRO A 188 -4.36 -1.05 8.29
CA PRO A 188 -5.41 -2.07 8.13
C PRO A 188 -6.43 -1.80 7.00
N CYS A 189 -6.37 -0.63 6.37
CA CYS A 189 -7.29 -0.15 5.35
C CYS A 189 -6.54 0.09 4.04
N TYR A 190 -7.25 0.29 2.93
CA TYR A 190 -6.56 0.82 1.76
C TYR A 190 -6.23 2.31 1.99
N GLU A 191 -5.23 2.78 1.25
CA GLU A 191 -4.97 4.20 1.10
C GLU A 191 -4.77 4.55 -0.37
N GLU A 192 -5.47 5.56 -0.85
CA GLU A 192 -5.25 6.11 -2.18
C GLU A 192 -5.08 7.61 -2.12
N ALA A 193 -4.26 8.16 -3.01
CA ALA A 193 -4.11 9.60 -3.09
C ALA A 193 -3.81 10.09 -4.49
N TYR A 194 -4.23 11.32 -4.75
CA TYR A 194 -3.85 12.10 -5.92
C TYR A 194 -3.14 13.37 -5.46
N THR A 195 -1.95 13.63 -6.01
CA THR A 195 -1.14 14.81 -5.67
C THR A 195 -1.72 16.05 -6.35
N THR A 196 -2.20 17.01 -5.55
CA THR A 196 -2.84 18.26 -6.02
C THR A 196 -1.92 19.47 -5.95
N GLN A 197 -0.81 19.38 -5.22
CA GLN A 197 0.22 20.41 -5.13
C GLN A 197 1.55 19.79 -4.70
N GLY A 198 2.65 20.36 -5.20
CA GLY A 198 3.97 20.13 -4.64
C GLY A 198 4.62 18.82 -5.07
N HIS A 199 5.60 18.41 -4.28
CA HIS A 199 6.53 17.33 -4.62
C HIS A 199 7.00 16.60 -3.37
N MET A 200 6.94 15.26 -3.41
CA MET A 200 7.47 14.39 -2.36
C MET A 200 8.25 13.24 -2.98
N GLU A 201 9.43 12.98 -2.44
CA GLU A 201 10.21 11.79 -2.79
C GLU A 201 10.03 10.73 -1.71
N TYR A 202 10.01 9.47 -2.16
CA TYR A 202 10.03 8.32 -1.28
C TYR A 202 10.60 7.09 -1.98
N ASN A 203 10.68 5.97 -1.26
CA ASN A 203 11.36 4.75 -1.68
C ASN A 203 10.83 4.09 -2.97
N PHE A 204 9.61 4.39 -3.40
CA PHE A 204 9.07 3.88 -4.66
C PHE A 204 9.10 4.89 -5.81
N GLY A 205 9.66 6.08 -5.59
CA GLY A 205 9.83 7.13 -6.58
C GLY A 205 9.30 8.48 -6.11
N THR A 206 8.72 9.24 -7.04
CA THR A 206 8.32 10.62 -6.82
C THR A 206 6.81 10.79 -6.92
N LEU A 207 6.23 11.54 -5.98
CA LEU A 207 4.86 12.03 -5.99
C LEU A 207 4.86 13.50 -6.40
N ASP A 208 4.72 13.74 -7.70
CA ASP A 208 4.54 15.07 -8.31
C ASP A 208 3.07 15.38 -8.56
N LEU A 209 2.76 16.65 -8.86
CA LEU A 209 1.43 17.06 -9.34
C LEU A 209 0.89 16.10 -10.41
N GLY A 210 -0.30 15.57 -10.16
CA GLY A 210 -0.94 14.61 -11.05
C GLY A 210 -0.51 13.15 -10.88
N THR A 211 0.30 12.84 -9.87
CA THR A 211 0.64 11.46 -9.52
C THR A 211 -0.43 10.86 -8.63
N TYR A 212 -0.84 9.63 -8.96
CA TYR A 212 -1.82 8.83 -8.24
C TYR A 212 -1.22 7.54 -7.70
N PHE A 213 -1.74 7.08 -6.56
CA PHE A 213 -1.53 5.74 -6.04
C PHE A 213 -2.81 5.16 -5.44
N PHE A 214 -2.89 3.83 -5.40
CA PHE A 214 -3.89 3.04 -4.69
C PHE A 214 -3.19 1.86 -4.02
N ARG A 215 -3.02 1.90 -2.69
CA ARG A 215 -2.40 0.86 -1.88
C ARG A 215 -3.48 0.06 -1.15
N PRO A 216 -3.69 -1.22 -1.48
CA PRO A 216 -4.49 -2.12 -0.64
C PRO A 216 -3.99 -2.17 0.80
N ALA A 217 -4.81 -2.71 1.69
CA ALA A 217 -4.44 -2.86 3.09
C ALA A 217 -3.14 -3.65 3.25
N ARG A 218 -2.37 -3.29 4.28
CA ARG A 218 -1.08 -3.89 4.66
C ARG A 218 0.06 -3.69 3.66
N VAL A 219 -0.15 -3.00 2.54
CA VAL A 219 0.94 -2.66 1.61
C VAL A 219 1.89 -1.67 2.28
N LYS A 220 3.16 -2.03 2.30
CA LYS A 220 4.23 -1.27 2.94
C LYS A 220 4.67 -0.07 2.10
N HIS A 221 4.94 1.07 2.73
CA HIS A 221 5.34 2.30 2.04
C HIS A 221 6.12 3.28 2.93
N GLY A 222 6.96 4.11 2.31
CA GLY A 222 7.89 5.04 2.97
C GLY A 222 9.34 4.60 2.71
N HIS A 223 10.38 5.41 2.88
CA HIS A 223 10.52 6.67 3.63
C HIS A 223 10.04 7.90 2.88
N PHE A 224 9.42 8.86 3.55
CA PHE A 224 8.86 10.06 2.93
C PHE A 224 9.73 11.29 3.16
N THR A 225 9.85 12.15 2.14
CA THR A 225 10.50 13.46 2.25
C THR A 225 9.84 14.45 1.29
N THR A 226 9.27 15.52 1.85
CA THR A 226 8.64 16.60 1.06
C THR A 226 9.63 17.68 0.70
N MET A 227 9.54 18.18 -0.52
CA MET A 227 10.50 19.13 -1.06
C MET A 227 10.01 20.57 -0.97
N GLU A 228 10.67 21.49 -1.68
CA GLU A 228 10.34 22.93 -1.70
C GLU A 228 8.83 23.15 -1.93
N GLY A 229 8.21 23.94 -1.05
CA GLY A 229 6.77 24.22 -1.07
C GLY A 229 5.87 23.13 -0.47
N GLY A 230 6.45 22.03 0.03
CA GLY A 230 5.72 20.89 0.60
C GLY A 230 4.94 20.10 -0.45
N ALA A 231 3.96 19.32 0.00
CA ALA A 231 3.08 18.56 -0.88
C ALA A 231 1.67 18.42 -0.30
N THR A 232 0.67 18.39 -1.19
CA THR A 232 -0.74 18.23 -0.84
C THR A 232 -1.38 17.13 -1.66
N TRP A 233 -2.19 16.31 -1.01
CA TRP A 233 -2.93 15.23 -1.64
C TRP A 233 -4.40 15.29 -1.30
N LEU A 234 -5.25 14.94 -2.27
CA LEU A 234 -6.58 14.41 -1.98
C LEU A 234 -6.44 12.92 -1.73
N LEU A 235 -6.77 12.49 -0.52
CA LEU A 235 -6.43 11.18 0.00
C LEU A 235 -7.66 10.51 0.63
N ARG A 236 -7.86 9.23 0.31
CA ARG A 236 -9.02 8.44 0.74
C ARG A 236 -8.57 7.14 1.39
N SER A 237 -9.32 6.69 2.38
CA SER A 237 -9.11 5.41 3.06
C SER A 237 -10.45 4.80 3.41
N ASP A 238 -10.62 3.49 3.23
CA ASP A 238 -11.88 2.79 3.57
C ASP A 238 -12.03 2.45 5.05
N GLY A 239 -11.12 2.90 5.90
CA GLY A 239 -11.18 2.75 7.35
C GLY A 239 -10.10 3.57 8.03
N GLU A 240 -10.13 3.68 9.36
CA GLU A 240 -9.17 4.47 10.14
C GLU A 240 -7.71 4.13 9.78
N LEU A 241 -6.93 5.16 9.42
CA LEU A 241 -5.54 5.00 8.98
C LEU A 241 -4.62 4.91 10.20
N LYS A 242 -4.60 3.73 10.82
CA LYS A 242 -3.66 3.42 11.91
C LYS A 242 -2.33 2.97 11.31
N ASN A 243 -1.28 3.77 11.48
CA ASN A 243 0.06 3.43 10.98
C ASN A 243 0.77 2.43 11.89
N TRP A 244 1.22 1.32 11.31
CA TRP A 244 2.14 0.36 11.89
C TRP A 244 3.49 0.48 11.20
N TYR A 245 4.57 0.51 11.98
CA TYR A 245 5.89 0.84 11.46
C TYR A 245 6.84 -0.36 11.46
N THR A 246 7.67 -0.44 10.43
CA THR A 246 8.88 -1.29 10.40
C THR A 246 10.12 -0.43 10.18
N GLN A 247 11.23 -0.85 10.77
CA GLN A 247 12.57 -0.29 10.57
C GLN A 247 13.56 -1.45 10.37
N ASN A 248 14.70 -1.21 9.72
CA ASN A 248 15.71 -2.23 9.39
C ASN A 248 15.15 -3.41 8.57
N GLU A 249 14.21 -3.12 7.67
CA GLU A 249 13.68 -4.08 6.72
C GLU A 249 14.77 -4.55 5.74
N TRP A 250 14.61 -5.79 5.31
CA TRP A 250 15.45 -6.39 4.29
C TRP A 250 14.66 -7.49 3.60
N VAL A 251 14.87 -7.62 2.30
CA VAL A 251 14.45 -8.76 1.51
C VAL A 251 15.69 -9.31 0.83
N ARG A 252 15.85 -10.63 0.86
CA ARG A 252 16.85 -11.35 0.05
C ARG A 252 16.19 -12.55 -0.58
N TRP A 253 16.25 -12.62 -1.90
CA TRP A 253 15.77 -13.73 -2.70
C TRP A 253 16.97 -14.36 -3.41
N GLY A 254 17.04 -15.69 -3.44
CA GLY A 254 18.03 -16.39 -4.25
C GLY A 254 17.62 -17.82 -4.58
N GLY A 255 18.48 -18.51 -5.32
CA GLY A 255 18.30 -19.89 -5.69
C GLY A 255 19.39 -20.39 -6.63
N GLU A 256 19.05 -21.44 -7.38
CA GLU A 256 19.91 -21.98 -8.43
C GLU A 256 19.27 -21.71 -9.80
N ALA A 257 19.90 -20.85 -10.58
CA ALA A 257 19.51 -20.54 -11.94
C ALA A 257 19.81 -21.75 -12.84
N PHE A 258 18.75 -22.31 -13.43
CA PHE A 258 18.83 -23.58 -14.15
C PHE A 258 19.27 -23.43 -15.61
N ASN A 259 18.89 -22.34 -16.27
CA ASN A 259 19.11 -22.11 -17.70
C ASN A 259 19.48 -20.65 -18.01
N TYR A 260 19.93 -19.88 -17.02
CA TYR A 260 20.34 -18.49 -17.21
C TYR A 260 21.49 -18.12 -16.29
N GLY A 261 22.21 -17.09 -16.70
CA GLY A 261 23.28 -16.47 -15.92
C GLY A 261 23.44 -15.00 -16.28
N PRO A 262 24.49 -14.33 -15.75
CA PRO A 262 24.80 -12.94 -16.09
C PRO A 262 24.98 -12.69 -17.60
N GLU A 263 25.36 -13.73 -18.35
CA GLU A 263 25.55 -13.66 -19.81
C GLU A 263 24.25 -13.87 -20.62
N GLY A 264 23.12 -14.18 -19.97
CA GLY A 264 21.82 -14.37 -20.61
C GLY A 264 21.29 -15.81 -20.52
N LEU A 265 20.46 -16.19 -21.49
CA LEU A 265 19.90 -17.54 -21.62
C LEU A 265 20.99 -18.53 -22.00
N GLU A 266 21.10 -19.62 -21.25
CA GLU A 266 22.03 -20.72 -21.50
C GLU A 266 21.24 -21.97 -21.91
N GLU A 267 21.17 -22.24 -23.22
CA GLU A 267 20.38 -23.35 -23.77
C GLU A 267 21.12 -24.71 -23.75
N HIS A 268 22.44 -24.70 -23.61
CA HIS A 268 23.24 -25.92 -23.53
C HIS A 268 23.33 -26.43 -22.08
N PRO A 269 23.43 -27.74 -21.85
CA PRO A 269 23.54 -28.28 -20.49
C PRO A 269 24.70 -27.66 -19.71
N HIS A 270 24.39 -27.08 -18.56
CA HIS A 270 25.36 -26.54 -17.60
C HIS A 270 24.92 -26.85 -16.17
N PRO A 271 25.82 -26.89 -15.19
CA PRO A 271 25.43 -26.94 -13.78
C PRO A 271 24.60 -25.71 -13.40
N ALA A 272 23.58 -25.90 -12.56
CA ALA A 272 22.79 -24.78 -12.07
C ALA A 272 23.69 -23.78 -11.30
N ARG A 273 23.47 -22.48 -11.51
CA ARG A 273 24.31 -21.42 -10.95
C ARG A 273 23.61 -20.79 -9.76
N ARG A 274 24.29 -20.73 -8.62
CA ARG A 274 23.75 -20.05 -7.43
C ARG A 274 23.69 -18.55 -7.68
N TRP A 275 22.61 -17.94 -7.25
CA TRP A 275 22.44 -16.49 -7.26
C TRP A 275 21.61 -16.06 -6.06
N SER A 276 21.81 -14.81 -5.64
CA SER A 276 20.94 -14.11 -4.72
C SER A 276 20.94 -12.63 -5.05
N MET A 277 19.88 -11.94 -4.66
CA MET A 277 19.74 -10.49 -4.72
C MET A 277 19.01 -10.05 -3.46
N SER A 278 19.45 -8.97 -2.85
CA SER A 278 18.74 -8.28 -1.77
C SER A 278 18.31 -6.87 -2.18
N SER A 279 17.41 -6.25 -1.39
CA SER A 279 17.14 -4.81 -1.55
C SER A 279 18.46 -4.00 -1.45
N HIS A 280 19.37 -4.40 -0.55
CA HIS A 280 20.72 -3.82 -0.49
C HIS A 280 21.52 -3.94 -1.80
N ASP A 281 21.48 -5.07 -2.50
CA ASP A 281 22.18 -5.25 -3.79
C ASP A 281 21.59 -4.37 -4.92
N MET A 282 20.31 -3.97 -4.79
CA MET A 282 19.64 -3.09 -5.76
C MET A 282 19.84 -1.59 -5.45
N GLY A 283 20.31 -1.25 -4.25
CA GLY A 283 20.42 0.13 -3.79
C GLY A 283 21.54 0.90 -4.48
N GLU A 284 21.19 2.06 -5.03
CA GLU A 284 22.13 3.08 -5.49
C GLU A 284 21.95 4.36 -4.66
N PRO A 285 23.01 5.02 -4.14
CA PRO A 285 22.86 6.30 -3.44
C PRO A 285 22.33 7.39 -4.38
N TRP A 286 21.09 7.83 -4.18
CA TRP A 286 20.46 8.90 -4.98
C TRP A 286 19.93 10.07 -4.15
N ARG A 287 19.56 9.84 -2.89
CA ARG A 287 19.09 10.89 -1.97
C ARG A 287 20.15 11.99 -1.81
N THR A 288 19.72 13.23 -1.70
CA THR A 288 20.63 14.35 -1.46
C THR A 288 21.11 14.36 -0.01
N GLU A 289 22.17 15.12 0.28
CA GLU A 289 22.60 15.36 1.67
C GLU A 289 21.50 16.01 2.52
N GLU A 290 20.67 16.84 1.88
CA GLU A 290 19.53 17.50 2.52
C GLU A 290 18.43 16.51 2.88
N ASP A 291 18.07 15.57 1.99
CA ASP A 291 17.07 14.53 2.29
C ASP A 291 17.53 13.65 3.45
N ILE A 292 18.81 13.25 3.44
CA ILE A 292 19.39 12.49 4.55
C ILE A 292 19.35 13.29 5.86
N ARG A 293 19.62 14.59 5.81
CA ARG A 293 19.51 15.47 6.99
C ARG A 293 18.06 15.53 7.52
N GLN A 294 17.07 15.59 6.63
CA GLN A 294 15.65 15.61 6.99
C GLN A 294 15.22 14.29 7.62
N LEU A 295 15.55 13.15 7.00
CA LEU A 295 15.28 11.82 7.57
C LEU A 295 15.95 11.62 8.94
N ASN A 296 17.18 12.11 9.13
CA ASN A 296 17.84 12.10 10.45
C ASN A 296 17.13 13.00 11.47
N THR A 297 16.51 14.10 11.04
CA THR A 297 15.67 14.93 11.91
C THR A 297 14.44 14.14 12.36
N SER A 298 13.85 13.34 11.47
CA SER A 298 12.76 12.41 11.77
C SER A 298 13.16 11.34 12.77
N LEU A 299 14.33 10.74 12.60
CA LEU A 299 14.88 9.80 13.57
C LEU A 299 15.10 10.46 14.93
N GLN A 300 15.75 11.62 14.98
CA GLN A 300 16.02 12.31 16.25
C GLN A 300 14.73 12.65 17.00
N PHE A 301 13.69 13.08 16.30
CA PHE A 301 12.38 13.32 16.91
C PHE A 301 11.79 12.08 17.57
N GLN A 302 11.94 10.89 16.97
CA GLN A 302 11.49 9.64 17.59
C GLN A 302 12.36 9.27 18.81
N LEU A 303 13.68 9.45 18.72
CA LEU A 303 14.60 9.23 19.85
C LEU A 303 14.25 10.12 21.04
N ASP A 304 13.91 11.38 20.80
CA ASP A 304 13.53 12.35 21.84
C ASP A 304 12.21 11.96 22.55
N GLN A 305 11.37 11.14 21.91
CA GLN A 305 10.16 10.55 22.51
C GLN A 305 10.42 9.22 23.22
N GLY A 306 11.67 8.75 23.25
CA GLY A 306 12.05 7.49 23.89
C GLY A 306 11.86 6.26 22.99
N HIS A 307 11.66 6.44 21.68
CA HIS A 307 11.77 5.35 20.73
C HIS A 307 13.24 5.05 20.40
N ASP A 308 13.48 3.93 19.72
CA ASP A 308 14.79 3.53 19.21
C ASP A 308 14.71 3.28 17.70
N GLY A 309 15.83 3.43 17.02
CA GLY A 309 15.92 3.33 15.57
C GLY A 309 17.36 3.30 15.07
N PRO A 310 17.63 2.60 13.96
CA PRO A 310 18.94 2.58 13.34
C PRO A 310 19.29 3.96 12.78
N ALA A 311 20.59 4.26 12.66
CA ALA A 311 21.03 5.43 11.93
C ALA A 311 20.62 5.36 10.45
N ILE A 312 20.11 6.47 9.91
CA ILE A 312 19.72 6.57 8.50
C ILE A 312 20.97 6.55 7.62
N LYS A 313 20.92 5.74 6.57
CA LYS A 313 22.00 5.60 5.57
C LYS A 313 21.38 5.56 4.18
N HIS A 314 22.20 5.83 3.16
CA HIS A 314 21.77 5.55 1.80
C HIS A 314 21.51 4.05 1.63
N HIS A 315 20.44 3.72 0.94
CA HIS A 315 20.13 2.35 0.58
C HIS A 315 21.30 1.73 -0.20
N GLY A 316 21.59 0.45 0.04
CA GLY A 316 22.75 -0.25 -0.54
C GLY A 316 24.13 0.15 0.02
N THR A 317 24.20 0.94 1.09
CA THR A 317 25.50 1.29 1.73
C THR A 317 25.73 0.59 3.07
N GLY A 318 26.99 0.33 3.39
CA GLY A 318 27.39 -0.35 4.63
C GLY A 318 27.22 -1.87 4.54
N SER A 319 26.82 -2.49 5.64
CA SER A 319 26.63 -3.93 5.70
C SER A 319 25.21 -4.32 5.26
N ASP A 320 25.09 -5.36 4.44
CA ASP A 320 23.80 -5.94 4.04
C ASP A 320 23.09 -6.54 5.27
N ALA A 321 21.95 -5.94 5.64
CA ALA A 321 21.14 -6.35 6.77
C ALA A 321 20.62 -7.79 6.62
N SER A 322 20.35 -8.26 5.40
CA SER A 322 19.94 -9.63 5.13
C SER A 322 21.07 -10.63 5.41
N VAL A 323 22.32 -10.28 5.07
CA VAL A 323 23.49 -11.12 5.37
C VAL A 323 23.75 -11.17 6.87
N ILE A 324 23.68 -10.02 7.56
CA ILE A 324 23.82 -9.98 9.02
C ILE A 324 22.74 -10.84 9.69
N ALA A 325 21.50 -10.72 9.24
CA ALA A 325 20.39 -11.53 9.71
C ALA A 325 20.67 -13.03 9.54
N MET A 326 21.10 -13.45 8.34
CA MET A 326 21.46 -14.85 8.06
C MET A 326 22.66 -15.34 8.89
N MET A 327 23.72 -14.53 9.05
CA MET A 327 24.88 -14.89 9.86
C MET A 327 24.51 -15.07 11.34
N LYS A 328 23.73 -14.14 11.90
CA LYS A 328 23.24 -14.26 13.29
C LYS A 328 22.36 -15.48 13.47
N ALA A 329 21.51 -15.77 12.48
CA ALA A 329 20.71 -16.99 12.46
C ALA A 329 21.61 -18.24 12.47
N MET A 330 22.62 -18.31 11.60
CA MET A 330 23.55 -19.44 11.54
C MET A 330 24.37 -19.60 12.83
N ASP A 331 24.85 -18.50 13.42
CA ASP A 331 25.57 -18.52 14.70
C ASP A 331 24.67 -19.04 15.83
N ALA A 332 23.42 -18.57 15.91
CA ALA A 332 22.43 -19.09 16.85
C ALA A 332 22.15 -20.58 16.65
N ALA A 333 22.06 -21.05 15.40
CA ALA A 333 21.89 -22.45 15.07
C ALA A 333 23.09 -23.31 15.52
N GLN A 334 24.31 -22.82 15.30
CA GLN A 334 25.54 -23.51 15.72
C GLN A 334 25.67 -23.58 17.24
N LEU A 335 25.29 -22.50 17.95
CA LEU A 335 25.27 -22.47 19.41
C LEU A 335 24.20 -23.39 20.01
N GLN A 336 23.05 -23.55 19.34
CA GLN A 336 22.02 -24.52 19.73
C GLN A 336 22.40 -25.97 19.39
N GLY A 337 23.27 -26.18 18.38
CA GLY A 337 23.82 -27.49 18.01
C GLY A 337 25.02 -27.97 18.83
N GLY A 338 25.27 -27.39 20.00
CA GLY A 338 26.47 -27.63 20.80
C GLY A 338 26.69 -29.08 21.27
N HIS A 339 27.85 -29.63 20.89
CA HIS A 339 28.67 -30.66 21.56
C HIS A 339 28.23 -32.13 21.53
N GLY A 340 28.26 -32.74 20.34
CA GLY A 340 28.45 -34.18 20.20
C GLY A 340 29.92 -34.58 20.35
N HIS A 341 30.29 -34.97 21.57
CA HIS A 341 31.43 -35.82 21.95
C HIS A 341 32.86 -35.38 21.58
N GLU A 342 33.59 -34.91 22.59
CA GLU A 342 35.04 -35.07 22.66
C GLU A 342 35.39 -36.56 22.55
N HIS A 343 36.36 -36.85 21.69
CA HIS A 343 36.97 -38.15 21.51
C HIS A 343 37.72 -38.58 22.78
N ASP A 344 37.21 -39.58 23.48
CA ASP A 344 38.03 -40.43 24.35
C ASP A 344 38.38 -41.71 23.59
N HIS A 345 39.66 -41.82 23.23
CA HIS A 345 40.32 -43.08 22.91
C HIS A 345 40.82 -43.69 24.23
N ASP A 346 40.44 -44.95 24.50
CA ASP A 346 41.40 -45.97 24.96
C ASP A 346 40.73 -47.37 25.12
N HIS A 347 41.13 -48.25 24.21
CA HIS A 347 41.69 -49.60 24.39
C HIS A 347 41.11 -50.69 25.33
N ASP A 348 40.83 -51.82 24.64
CA ASP A 348 41.16 -53.23 24.95
C ASP A 348 40.23 -54.10 25.85
N HIS A 349 39.63 -55.15 25.26
CA HIS A 349 40.09 -56.55 25.30
C HIS A 349 38.95 -57.59 25.02
N ASP A 350 39.17 -58.43 24.00
CA ASP A 350 39.00 -59.89 23.98
C ASP A 350 37.69 -60.59 24.46
N HIS A 351 36.96 -61.24 23.53
CA HIS A 351 37.01 -62.71 23.30
C HIS A 351 35.75 -63.31 22.62
N SER A 352 36.06 -64.20 21.66
CA SER A 352 35.37 -65.45 21.24
C SER A 352 33.95 -65.46 20.64
N HIS A 353 33.91 -66.13 19.49
CA HIS A 353 32.76 -66.60 18.72
C HIS A 353 31.83 -67.56 19.48
N ASP A 354 30.53 -67.51 19.16
CA ASP A 354 29.79 -68.70 18.72
C ASP A 354 28.58 -68.31 17.86
N HIS A 355 28.36 -69.10 16.80
CA HIS A 355 27.25 -69.01 15.86
C HIS A 355 26.03 -69.74 16.42
N ASP A 356 24.83 -69.16 16.31
CA ASP A 356 23.65 -69.97 16.05
C ASP A 356 22.61 -69.19 15.22
N HIS A 357 22.00 -69.90 14.27
CA HIS A 357 21.01 -69.38 13.34
C HIS A 357 19.60 -69.68 13.88
N SER A 358 18.75 -68.66 13.99
CA SER A 358 17.30 -68.85 13.92
C SER A 358 16.64 -67.70 13.16
N HIS A 359 15.99 -68.06 12.06
CA HIS A 359 15.03 -67.24 11.35
C HIS A 359 13.72 -67.32 12.12
N ASP A 360 13.19 -66.18 12.57
CA ASP A 360 11.76 -65.97 12.79
C ASP A 360 11.48 -64.48 12.58
N GLY A 361 10.53 -64.20 11.68
CA GLY A 361 10.24 -62.86 11.20
C GLY A 361 9.32 -62.08 12.13
N GLU A 362 9.44 -60.76 12.07
CA GLU A 362 8.32 -59.84 12.11
C GLU A 362 8.80 -58.49 11.53
N HIS A 363 8.25 -58.13 10.37
CA HIS A 363 8.44 -56.83 9.75
C HIS A 363 7.45 -55.85 10.40
N THR A 364 7.91 -55.06 11.36
CA THR A 364 7.19 -53.87 11.83
C THR A 364 8.17 -52.79 12.22
N HIS A 365 8.57 -51.96 11.25
CA HIS A 365 8.97 -50.59 11.57
C HIS A 365 8.29 -49.67 10.58
N GLU A 366 7.36 -48.91 11.14
CA GLU A 366 6.76 -47.72 10.56
C GLU A 366 7.89 -46.80 10.09
N ASP A 367 7.94 -46.53 8.79
CA ASP A 367 8.67 -45.39 8.25
C ASP A 367 7.98 -44.12 8.74
N ALA A 368 8.30 -43.70 9.98
CA ALA A 368 8.06 -42.34 10.40
C ALA A 368 8.79 -41.43 9.38
N PRO A 369 8.12 -40.47 8.73
CA PRO A 369 8.80 -39.58 7.82
C PRO A 369 9.91 -38.89 8.61
N ALA A 370 11.14 -38.99 8.11
CA ALA A 370 12.29 -38.31 8.67
C ALA A 370 11.87 -36.88 9.03
N GLU A 371 11.84 -36.58 10.34
CA GLU A 371 11.60 -35.22 10.80
C GLU A 371 12.60 -34.36 10.03
N ARG A 372 12.08 -33.42 9.22
CA ARG A 372 12.94 -32.45 8.54
C ARG A 372 13.82 -31.87 9.64
N GLU A 373 15.14 -32.00 9.52
CA GLU A 373 16.09 -31.21 10.28
C GLU A 373 15.85 -29.73 9.93
N SER A 374 14.80 -29.15 10.50
CA SER A 374 14.57 -27.73 10.44
C SER A 374 15.42 -27.15 11.54
N ILE A 375 16.51 -26.51 11.14
CA ILE A 375 17.19 -25.57 12.02
C ILE A 375 16.14 -24.53 12.44
N THR A 376 15.69 -24.58 13.70
CA THR A 376 14.72 -23.62 14.24
C THR A 376 15.44 -22.31 14.55
N LEU A 377 15.59 -21.49 13.51
CA LEU A 377 16.06 -20.13 13.67
C LEU A 377 15.01 -19.31 14.43
N ASN A 378 15.37 -18.78 15.60
CA ASN A 378 14.51 -17.89 16.35
C ASN A 378 14.56 -16.47 15.76
N TRP A 379 13.64 -16.19 14.84
CA TRP A 379 13.41 -14.86 14.26
C TRP A 379 12.52 -13.96 15.14
N GLY A 380 12.24 -14.38 16.38
CA GLY A 380 11.19 -13.81 17.22
C GLY A 380 9.85 -14.46 16.88
N TRP A 381 9.00 -13.73 16.16
CA TRP A 381 7.70 -14.20 15.71
C TRP A 381 7.70 -14.39 14.18
N SER A 382 6.93 -15.37 13.71
CA SER A 382 6.65 -15.61 12.31
C SER A 382 5.45 -14.78 11.87
N GLY A 383 5.43 -14.31 10.63
CA GLY A 383 4.23 -13.67 10.07
C GLY A 383 2.97 -14.54 10.12
N ARG A 384 3.12 -15.86 10.24
CA ARG A 384 1.99 -16.79 10.50
C ARG A 384 1.41 -16.66 11.91
N ASP A 385 2.21 -16.21 12.88
CA ASP A 385 1.79 -16.07 14.27
C ASP A 385 0.79 -14.91 14.45
N THR A 386 0.78 -13.98 13.50
CA THR A 386 -0.12 -12.81 13.46
C THR A 386 -1.05 -12.82 12.25
N GLU A 387 -1.11 -13.94 11.51
CA GLU A 387 -2.02 -14.10 10.38
C GLU A 387 -3.47 -14.07 10.89
N ASP A 388 -4.32 -13.28 10.24
CA ASP A 388 -5.73 -13.22 10.62
C ASP A 388 -6.40 -14.58 10.34
N PRO A 389 -7.23 -15.13 11.24
CA PRO A 389 -7.89 -16.42 11.03
C PRO A 389 -8.69 -16.51 9.71
N GLU A 390 -9.19 -15.38 9.23
CA GLU A 390 -9.96 -15.28 7.99
C GLU A 390 -9.08 -15.21 6.74
N ASP A 391 -7.79 -14.87 6.84
CA ASP A 391 -6.89 -14.75 5.67
C ASP A 391 -6.77 -16.07 4.88
N ARG A 392 -7.05 -17.21 5.50
CA ARG A 392 -7.02 -18.54 4.88
C ARG A 392 -8.38 -19.22 4.74
N THR A 393 -9.47 -18.56 5.15
CA THR A 393 -10.79 -19.21 5.23
C THR A 393 -11.94 -18.38 4.68
N ALA A 394 -11.80 -17.06 4.60
CA ALA A 394 -12.86 -16.20 4.08
C ALA A 394 -13.11 -16.40 2.58
N ALA A 395 -14.30 -16.05 2.12
CA ALA A 395 -14.67 -16.17 0.70
C ALA A 395 -13.75 -15.34 -0.20
N ASP A 396 -13.24 -14.24 0.33
CA ASP A 396 -12.31 -13.29 -0.29
C ASP A 396 -10.84 -13.53 0.12
N GLN A 397 -10.48 -14.70 0.66
CA GLN A 397 -9.10 -15.06 1.05
C GLN A 397 -8.06 -14.91 -0.08
N HIS A 398 -8.50 -14.90 -1.34
CA HIS A 398 -7.64 -14.68 -2.50
C HIS A 398 -7.24 -13.19 -2.67
N ILE A 399 -7.86 -12.30 -1.89
CA ILE A 399 -7.64 -10.85 -1.86
C ILE A 399 -6.72 -10.55 -0.68
N TRP A 400 -5.41 -10.74 -0.87
CA TRP A 400 -4.45 -10.57 0.22
C TRP A 400 -4.48 -9.15 0.83
N GLY A 401 -4.69 -8.13 0.01
CA GLY A 401 -4.81 -6.73 0.46
C GLY A 401 -6.21 -6.29 0.92
N ARG A 402 -7.11 -7.22 1.25
CA ARG A 402 -8.45 -6.88 1.75
C ARG A 402 -8.34 -6.10 3.07
N ARG A 403 -9.27 -5.18 3.29
CA ARG A 403 -9.46 -4.54 4.60
C ARG A 403 -9.73 -5.62 5.65
N LEU A 404 -9.08 -5.49 6.80
CA LEU A 404 -9.37 -6.32 7.97
C LEU A 404 -10.15 -5.48 8.99
N ASN A 405 -11.09 -6.12 9.70
CA ASN A 405 -11.82 -5.50 10.81
C ASN A 405 -10.93 -5.46 12.08
N TRP A 406 -9.76 -4.85 11.95
CA TRP A 406 -8.80 -4.69 13.03
C TRP A 406 -9.24 -3.60 14.00
N LYS A 407 -9.02 -3.82 15.30
CA LYS A 407 -9.24 -2.83 16.37
C LYS A 407 -8.05 -2.79 17.32
N ASP A 408 -7.90 -1.68 18.03
CA ASP A 408 -6.87 -1.52 19.06
C ASP A 408 -6.89 -2.69 20.05
N GLY A 409 -5.75 -3.37 20.20
CA GLY A 409 -5.58 -4.57 21.03
C GLY A 409 -5.53 -5.88 20.26
N ASP A 410 -5.98 -5.92 19.00
CA ASP A 410 -5.82 -7.09 18.14
C ASP A 410 -4.35 -7.22 17.66
N PRO A 411 -3.86 -8.44 17.38
CA PRO A 411 -2.56 -8.66 16.75
C PRO A 411 -2.43 -7.86 15.44
N ILE A 412 -1.24 -7.35 15.16
CA ILE A 412 -0.96 -6.63 13.90
C ILE A 412 -0.63 -7.67 12.82
N PRO A 413 -1.44 -7.79 11.75
CA PRO A 413 -1.16 -8.71 10.67
C PRO A 413 0.15 -8.37 9.97
N ALA A 414 0.83 -9.40 9.46
CA ALA A 414 2.09 -9.19 8.74
C ALA A 414 1.92 -8.26 7.53
N PRO A 415 2.90 -7.39 7.23
CA PRO A 415 2.86 -6.52 6.07
C PRO A 415 2.89 -7.32 4.76
N ILE A 416 2.33 -6.74 3.70
CA ILE A 416 2.39 -7.27 2.34
C ILE A 416 3.51 -6.58 1.59
N LEU A 417 4.47 -7.38 1.11
CA LEU A 417 5.46 -6.95 0.14
C LEU A 417 4.81 -6.99 -1.25
N SER A 418 4.65 -5.84 -1.88
CA SER A 418 4.13 -5.82 -3.25
C SER A 418 5.21 -6.28 -4.22
N SER A 419 5.02 -7.46 -4.81
CA SER A 419 5.96 -8.03 -5.77
C SER A 419 5.86 -7.42 -7.19
N LEU A 420 4.79 -6.69 -7.50
CA LEU A 420 4.52 -6.12 -8.84
C LEU A 420 3.69 -4.81 -8.76
N PRO A 421 4.25 -3.71 -8.23
CA PRO A 421 3.55 -2.43 -8.23
C PRO A 421 3.37 -1.89 -9.66
N VAL A 422 2.14 -1.46 -10.02
CA VAL A 422 1.93 -0.68 -11.26
C VAL A 422 2.65 0.66 -11.12
N ARG A 423 3.49 0.98 -12.10
CA ARG A 423 4.26 2.23 -12.13
C ARG A 423 4.15 2.99 -13.43
N SER A 424 4.34 4.30 -13.31
CA SER A 424 4.53 5.21 -14.41
C SER A 424 5.90 5.01 -15.07
N ARG A 425 5.90 5.14 -16.40
CA ARG A 425 7.10 5.23 -17.26
C ARG A 425 7.74 6.61 -17.21
N SER A 426 6.97 7.62 -16.79
CA SER A 426 7.41 9.03 -16.70
C SER A 426 7.85 9.47 -15.31
N THR A 427 7.51 8.72 -14.25
CA THR A 427 8.11 8.89 -12.91
C THR A 427 9.45 8.17 -12.84
N GLY A 428 10.43 8.75 -12.13
CA GLY A 428 11.85 8.36 -12.11
C GLY A 428 12.20 6.92 -11.71
N ARG A 429 13.49 6.67 -11.43
CA ARG A 429 13.99 5.31 -11.14
C ARG A 429 13.38 4.76 -9.85
N TRP A 430 13.10 3.45 -9.86
CA TRP A 430 12.91 2.66 -8.65
C TRP A 430 14.27 2.14 -8.18
N ASP A 431 14.56 2.25 -6.90
CA ASP A 431 15.81 1.81 -6.27
C ASP A 431 15.67 0.54 -5.42
N GLY A 432 14.45 0.00 -5.30
CA GLY A 432 14.17 -1.17 -4.45
C GLY A 432 14.17 -0.88 -2.94
N ASP A 433 14.39 0.38 -2.53
CA ASP A 433 14.40 0.76 -1.13
C ASP A 433 13.01 0.54 -0.53
N GLY A 434 12.93 0.08 0.71
CA GLY A 434 11.68 -0.27 1.38
C GLY A 434 10.97 -1.55 0.91
N MET A 435 11.64 -2.39 0.11
CA MET A 435 11.30 -3.83 -0.06
C MET A 435 11.92 -4.67 1.05
#